data_AF-A0A949JTB7-F1
#
_entry.id   AF-A0A949JTB7-F1
#
_cell.length_a   1.000
_cell.length_b   1.000
_cell.length_c   1.000
_cell.angle_alpha   90.00
_cell.angle_beta   90.00
_cell.angle_gamma   90.00
#
_symmetry.space_group_name_H-M   'P 1'
#
loop_
_entity.id
_entity.type
_entity.pdbx_description
1 polymer ?
#
loop_
_entity_poly.entity_id
_entity_poly.type
_entity_poly.pdbx_seq_one_letter_code
_entity_poly.pdbx_strand_id
1 'polypeptide(L)'
;MKQTLKLLAPYIAVGVFWCGFSNAWLAILAYHGQILFWSRRSLSDMRWPDRKRIMLLALPAVLAGPLFYFILPYIAREDLSVWLADHHLSRLSLLAMIPYFGIIHPFLEQLHWAELRKHIQVSHPVFAGYHIVVLYSLLNIPGLILCFVVFTTVSSIWYRMTKRTDSLAAPLVSHILADLGLILAAWLKV
;
A
#
# COMPACT_ATOMS: atom_id res chain seq x y z
N MET A 1 -19.47 -13.59 6.30
CA MET A 1 -19.95 -12.24 5.90
C MET A 1 -18.99 -11.10 6.29
N LYS A 2 -18.64 -10.92 7.58
CA LYS A 2 -17.76 -9.79 8.00
C LYS A 2 -16.38 -9.78 7.33
N GLN A 3 -15.72 -10.92 7.15
CA GLN A 3 -14.38 -10.98 6.53
C GLN A 3 -14.41 -10.74 5.02
N THR A 4 -15.40 -11.26 4.30
CA THR A 4 -15.59 -10.98 2.86
C THR A 4 -15.78 -9.49 2.60
N LEU A 5 -16.61 -8.82 3.42
CA LEU A 5 -16.78 -7.38 3.29
C LEU A 5 -15.47 -6.61 3.56
N LYS A 6 -14.68 -7.03 4.55
CA LYS A 6 -13.36 -6.45 4.80
C LYS A 6 -12.40 -6.63 3.61
N LEU A 7 -12.39 -7.80 2.97
CA LEU A 7 -11.58 -8.05 1.76
C LEU A 7 -11.99 -7.15 0.58
N LEU A 8 -13.28 -6.89 0.43
CA LEU A 8 -13.82 -6.08 -0.67
C LEU A 8 -13.80 -4.58 -0.38
N ALA A 9 -13.59 -4.18 0.88
CA ALA A 9 -13.56 -2.79 1.33
C ALA A 9 -12.70 -1.86 0.46
N PRO A 10 -11.40 -2.18 0.20
CA PRO A 10 -10.58 -1.34 -0.67
C PRO A 10 -11.08 -1.30 -2.11
N TYR A 11 -11.64 -2.38 -2.63
CA TYR A 11 -12.23 -2.40 -3.98
C TYR A 11 -13.46 -1.50 -4.08
N ILE A 12 -14.29 -1.45 -3.04
CA ILE A 12 -15.46 -0.55 -3.01
C ILE A 12 -14.97 0.90 -2.97
N ALA A 13 -14.00 1.22 -2.10
CA ALA A 13 -13.47 2.57 -2.00
C ALA A 13 -12.79 3.05 -3.29
N VAL A 14 -11.93 2.22 -3.89
CA VAL A 14 -11.28 2.49 -5.17
C VAL A 14 -12.32 2.53 -6.29
N GLY A 15 -13.19 1.53 -6.43
CA GLY A 15 -14.18 1.48 -7.49
C GLY A 15 -15.11 2.71 -7.51
N VAL A 16 -15.54 3.18 -6.33
CA VAL A 16 -16.39 4.38 -6.25
C VAL A 16 -15.57 5.65 -6.45
N PHE A 17 -14.55 5.90 -5.63
CA PHE A 17 -13.90 7.21 -5.58
C PHE A 17 -12.73 7.36 -6.55
N TRP A 18 -11.98 6.29 -6.81
CA TRP A 18 -10.93 6.31 -7.82
C TRP A 18 -11.51 6.15 -9.22
N CYS A 19 -12.25 5.08 -9.50
CA CYS A 19 -12.76 4.84 -10.86
C CYS A 19 -13.97 5.74 -11.22
N GLY A 20 -14.80 6.12 -10.25
CA GLY A 20 -15.99 6.94 -10.49
C GLY A 20 -15.74 8.44 -10.44
N PHE A 21 -14.94 8.91 -9.47
CA PHE A 21 -14.71 10.35 -9.24
C PHE A 21 -13.27 10.81 -9.56
N SER A 22 -12.39 9.91 -10.01
CA SER A 22 -10.97 10.19 -10.25
C SER A 22 -10.30 10.90 -9.08
N ASN A 23 -10.64 10.53 -7.84
CA ASN A 23 -10.16 11.23 -6.65
C ASN A 23 -9.41 10.30 -5.69
N ALA A 24 -8.08 10.43 -5.70
CA ALA A 24 -7.19 9.62 -4.89
C ALA A 24 -7.45 9.77 -3.38
N TRP A 25 -7.60 11.01 -2.91
CA TRP A 25 -7.82 11.28 -1.49
C TRP A 25 -9.12 10.68 -0.97
N LEU A 26 -10.21 10.84 -1.71
CA LEU A 26 -11.49 10.26 -1.32
C LEU A 26 -11.42 8.73 -1.27
N ALA A 27 -10.75 8.09 -2.23
CA ALA A 27 -10.56 6.64 -2.23
C ALA A 27 -9.78 6.17 -0.99
N ILE A 28 -8.66 6.81 -0.68
CA ILE A 28 -7.80 6.46 0.46
C ILE A 28 -8.52 6.72 1.79
N LEU A 29 -9.12 7.90 1.95
CA LEU A 29 -9.81 8.28 3.19
C LEU A 29 -11.05 7.43 3.44
N ALA A 30 -11.82 7.10 2.40
CA ALA A 30 -12.97 6.21 2.54
C ALA A 30 -12.54 4.81 2.99
N TYR A 31 -11.51 4.25 2.36
CA TYR A 31 -10.96 2.96 2.77
C TYR A 31 -10.46 2.98 4.21
N HIS A 32 -9.66 3.98 4.58
CA HIS A 32 -9.15 4.10 5.95
C HIS A 32 -10.25 4.38 6.99
N GLY A 33 -11.31 5.11 6.63
CA GLY A 33 -12.50 5.27 7.45
C GLY A 33 -13.17 3.94 7.78
N GLN A 34 -13.26 3.03 6.80
CA GLN A 34 -13.77 1.67 7.01
C GLN A 34 -12.86 0.85 7.93
N ILE A 35 -11.53 0.93 7.76
CA ILE A 35 -10.56 0.29 8.65
C ILE A 35 -10.76 0.77 10.09
N LEU A 36 -10.78 2.09 10.30
CA LEU A 36 -10.97 2.69 11.62
C LEU A 36 -12.29 2.29 12.26
N PHE A 37 -13.37 2.18 11.46
CA PHE A 37 -14.66 1.70 11.94
C PHE A 37 -14.60 0.25 12.44
N TRP A 38 -13.89 -0.65 11.75
CA TRP A 38 -13.80 -2.06 12.12
C TRP A 38 -12.70 -2.41 13.13
N SER A 39 -11.65 -1.60 13.23
CA SER A 39 -10.45 -1.88 14.02
C SER A 39 -10.43 -1.17 15.37
N ARG A 40 -11.54 -0.52 15.79
CA ARG A 40 -11.66 0.25 17.06
C ARG A 40 -11.21 -0.51 18.32
N ARG A 41 -11.21 -1.85 18.29
CA ARG A 41 -10.84 -2.71 19.44
C ARG A 41 -9.51 -3.45 19.28
N SER A 42 -8.78 -3.26 18.17
CA SER A 42 -7.63 -4.09 17.78
C SER A 42 -6.26 -3.40 17.95
N LEU A 43 -6.21 -2.22 18.57
CA LEU A 43 -4.99 -1.40 18.65
C LEU A 43 -4.03 -1.79 19.79
N SER A 44 -4.40 -2.73 20.67
CA SER A 44 -3.68 -2.98 21.92
C SER A 44 -2.45 -3.89 21.81
N ASP A 45 -2.24 -4.60 20.70
CA ASP A 45 -1.32 -5.76 20.69
C ASP A 45 -0.02 -5.53 19.88
N MET A 46 0.42 -4.28 19.73
CA MET A 46 1.68 -3.99 19.04
C MET A 46 2.88 -4.22 19.97
N ARG A 47 3.52 -5.37 19.83
CA ARG A 47 4.80 -5.67 20.46
C ARG A 47 5.94 -5.14 19.61
N TRP A 48 6.97 -4.56 20.24
CA TRP A 48 8.19 -4.13 19.56
C TRP A 48 9.32 -5.12 19.87
N PRO A 49 9.59 -6.09 18.97
CA PRO A 49 10.72 -7.01 19.13
C PRO A 49 12.05 -6.27 18.97
N ASP A 50 13.15 -7.01 19.05
CA ASP A 50 14.51 -6.46 18.88
C ASP A 50 14.64 -5.55 17.64
N ARG A 51 15.14 -4.33 17.86
CA ARG A 51 15.24 -3.28 16.83
C ARG A 51 16.14 -3.70 15.68
N LYS A 52 17.24 -4.40 15.95
CA LYS A 52 18.18 -4.85 14.90
C LYS A 52 17.48 -5.83 13.95
N ARG A 53 16.72 -6.78 14.52
CA ARG A 53 15.93 -7.74 13.73
C ARG A 53 14.86 -7.06 12.88
N ILE A 54 14.14 -6.07 13.43
CA ILE A 54 13.17 -5.27 12.66
C ILE A 54 13.86 -4.60 11.46
N MET A 55 14.96 -3.89 11.72
CA MET A 55 15.70 -3.17 10.68
C MET A 55 16.24 -4.09 9.60
N LEU A 56 16.84 -5.23 9.98
CA LEU A 56 17.36 -6.20 9.01
C LEU A 56 16.26 -6.73 8.06
N LEU A 57 15.07 -6.97 8.59
CA LEU A 57 13.93 -7.44 7.80
C LEU A 57 13.33 -6.34 6.92
N ALA A 58 13.31 -5.10 7.39
CA ALA A 58 12.67 -3.98 6.71
C ALA A 58 13.57 -3.27 5.69
N LEU A 59 14.89 -3.27 5.90
CA LEU A 59 15.86 -2.51 5.10
C LEU A 59 15.78 -2.75 3.58
N PRO A 60 15.53 -3.98 3.08
CA PRO A 60 15.39 -4.19 1.64
C PRO A 60 14.29 -3.34 0.98
N ALA A 61 13.28 -2.92 1.73
CA ALA A 61 12.18 -2.09 1.22
C ALA A 61 12.61 -0.68 0.80
N VAL A 62 13.77 -0.19 1.27
CA VAL A 62 14.36 1.09 0.83
C VAL A 62 14.62 1.10 -0.68
N LEU A 63 14.83 -0.09 -1.28
CA LEU A 63 15.05 -0.22 -2.72
C LEU A 63 13.79 0.03 -3.57
N ALA A 64 12.59 0.06 -2.96
CA ALA A 64 11.34 0.25 -3.70
C ALA A 64 11.33 1.57 -4.47
N GLY A 65 11.75 2.68 -3.83
CA GLY A 65 11.82 4.00 -4.45
C GLY A 65 12.78 4.06 -5.65
N PRO A 66 14.07 3.73 -5.48
CA PRO A 66 15.03 3.70 -6.58
C PRO A 66 14.60 2.78 -7.73
N LEU A 67 14.14 1.55 -7.43
CA LEU A 67 13.68 0.63 -8.46
C LEU A 67 12.49 1.20 -9.23
N PHE A 68 11.51 1.76 -8.53
CA PHE A 68 10.38 2.43 -9.15
C PHE A 68 10.82 3.59 -10.04
N TYR A 69 11.71 4.47 -9.55
CA TYR A 69 12.21 5.62 -10.30
C TYR A 69 12.83 5.23 -11.65
N PHE A 70 13.60 4.13 -11.69
CA PHE A 70 14.25 3.65 -12.90
C PHE A 70 13.32 2.81 -13.79
N ILE A 71 12.43 2.00 -13.22
CA ILE A 71 11.55 1.12 -14.00
C ILE A 71 10.37 1.88 -14.60
N LEU A 72 9.85 2.90 -13.91
CA LEU A 72 8.62 3.60 -14.29
C LEU A 72 8.57 4.06 -15.76
N PRO A 73 9.62 4.69 -16.34
CA PRO A 73 9.58 5.14 -17.74
C PRO A 73 9.36 4.02 -18.78
N TYR A 74 9.64 2.76 -18.41
CA TYR A 74 9.48 1.61 -19.30
C TYR A 74 8.11 0.94 -19.16
N ILE A 75 7.42 1.16 -18.04
CA ILE A 75 6.15 0.48 -17.72
C ILE A 75 4.95 1.43 -17.69
N ALA A 76 5.18 2.73 -17.52
CA ALA A 76 4.14 3.75 -17.61
C ALA A 76 3.70 3.94 -19.06
N ARG A 77 2.40 4.13 -19.26
CA ARG A 77 1.83 4.47 -20.57
C ARG A 77 1.50 5.96 -20.71
N GLU A 78 1.50 6.68 -19.59
CA GLU A 78 1.18 8.10 -19.49
C GLU A 78 2.26 8.78 -18.64
N ASP A 79 2.40 10.09 -18.82
CA ASP A 79 3.28 10.88 -17.98
C ASP A 79 2.77 10.89 -16.53
N LEU A 80 3.67 10.64 -15.57
CA LEU A 80 3.30 10.54 -14.17
C LEU A 80 2.69 11.84 -13.63
N SER A 81 3.21 13.00 -14.05
CA SER A 81 2.74 14.29 -13.56
C SER A 81 1.31 14.58 -14.02
N VAL A 82 0.99 14.23 -15.27
CA VAL A 82 -0.36 14.32 -15.83
C VAL A 82 -1.31 13.38 -15.10
N TRP A 83 -0.91 12.10 -14.96
CA TRP A 83 -1.72 11.10 -14.27
C TRP A 83 -2.02 11.49 -12.81
N LEU A 84 -1.03 12.04 -12.09
CA LEU A 84 -1.24 12.52 -10.74
C LEU A 84 -2.18 13.73 -10.69
N ALA A 85 -2.04 14.68 -11.61
CA ALA A 85 -2.92 15.85 -11.68
C ALA A 85 -4.38 15.44 -11.93
N ASP A 86 -4.61 14.49 -12.85
CA ASP A 86 -5.93 13.95 -13.18
C ASP A 86 -6.61 13.26 -12.00
N HIS A 87 -5.83 12.79 -11.03
CA HIS A 87 -6.32 12.16 -9.80
C HIS A 87 -6.31 13.08 -8.57
N HIS A 88 -6.20 14.40 -8.80
CA HIS A 88 -6.11 15.45 -7.77
C HIS A 88 -4.90 15.31 -6.83
N LEU A 89 -3.83 14.68 -7.31
CA LEU A 89 -2.54 14.55 -6.62
C LEU A 89 -1.52 15.57 -7.14
N SER A 90 -1.91 16.84 -7.14
CA SER A 90 -0.99 17.94 -7.47
C SER A 90 0.23 17.98 -6.55
N ARG A 91 1.23 18.80 -6.89
CA ARG A 91 2.48 18.92 -6.12
C ARG A 91 2.24 19.15 -4.61
N LEU A 92 1.41 20.12 -4.23
CA LEU A 92 1.12 20.34 -2.80
C LEU A 92 0.42 19.12 -2.15
N SER A 93 -0.44 18.44 -2.90
CA SER A 93 -1.10 17.22 -2.46
C SER A 93 -0.10 16.07 -2.23
N LEU A 94 0.88 15.88 -3.10
CA LEU A 94 1.97 14.91 -2.90
C LEU A 94 2.79 15.20 -1.65
N LEU A 95 3.08 16.48 -1.35
CA LEU A 95 3.75 16.84 -0.09
C LEU A 95 2.92 16.43 1.12
N ALA A 96 1.60 16.61 1.07
CA ALA A 96 0.70 16.14 2.12
C ALA A 96 0.61 14.60 2.19
N MET A 97 0.80 13.91 1.06
CA MET A 97 0.88 12.45 1.03
C MET A 97 2.13 11.91 1.72
N ILE A 98 3.28 12.61 1.71
CA ILE A 98 4.51 12.11 2.37
C ILE A 98 4.28 11.71 3.84
N PRO A 99 3.80 12.58 4.74
CA PRO A 99 3.55 12.17 6.12
C PRO A 99 2.39 11.17 6.25
N TYR A 100 1.41 11.23 5.34
CA TYR A 100 0.25 10.34 5.37
C TYR A 100 0.63 8.90 5.00
N PHE A 101 1.30 8.70 3.87
CA PHE A 101 1.82 7.44 3.39
C PHE A 101 3.08 6.98 4.11
N GLY A 102 3.81 7.88 4.74
CA GLY A 102 4.94 7.52 5.58
C GLY A 102 4.53 6.99 6.95
N ILE A 103 3.28 7.19 7.40
CA ILE A 103 2.90 6.89 8.78
C ILE A 103 1.49 6.28 8.85
N ILE A 104 0.47 7.05 8.47
CA ILE A 104 -0.94 6.72 8.72
C ILE A 104 -1.36 5.53 7.85
N HIS A 105 -1.13 5.60 6.55
CA HIS A 105 -1.56 4.58 5.61
C HIS A 105 -0.92 3.21 5.91
N PRO A 106 0.42 3.07 6.02
CA PRO A 106 1.04 1.79 6.34
C PRO A 106 0.50 1.17 7.63
N PHE A 107 0.26 1.99 8.65
CA PHE A 107 -0.26 1.54 9.93
C PHE A 107 -1.66 0.94 9.79
N LEU A 108 -2.59 1.68 9.17
CA LEU A 108 -3.98 1.23 8.99
C LEU A 108 -4.05 -0.01 8.09
N GLU A 109 -3.29 -0.01 6.99
CA GLU A 109 -3.15 -1.15 6.08
C GLU A 109 -2.67 -2.41 6.80
N GLN A 110 -1.57 -2.32 7.55
CA GLN A 110 -1.02 -3.48 8.23
C GLN A 110 -1.98 -4.01 9.30
N LEU A 111 -2.68 -3.13 10.03
CA LEU A 111 -3.73 -3.54 10.96
C LEU A 111 -4.87 -4.27 10.27
N HIS A 112 -5.36 -3.74 9.15
CA HIS A 112 -6.45 -4.33 8.38
C HIS A 112 -6.07 -5.71 7.81
N TRP A 113 -4.95 -5.77 7.09
CA TRP A 113 -4.54 -6.95 6.33
C TRP A 113 -3.89 -8.02 7.19
N ALA A 114 -3.30 -7.69 8.35
CA ALA A 114 -2.70 -8.69 9.22
C ALA A 114 -3.69 -9.78 9.63
N GLU A 115 -4.89 -9.39 10.05
CA GLU A 115 -5.90 -10.34 10.49
C GLU A 115 -6.47 -11.15 9.32
N LEU A 116 -6.69 -10.52 8.17
CA LEU A 116 -7.16 -11.21 6.97
C LEU A 116 -6.16 -12.26 6.47
N ARG A 117 -4.86 -11.96 6.51
CA ARG A 117 -3.79 -12.89 6.10
C ARG A 117 -3.65 -14.11 6.99
N LYS A 118 -4.05 -14.02 8.27
CA LYS A 118 -4.06 -15.18 9.18
C LYS A 118 -5.14 -16.20 8.81
N HIS A 119 -6.29 -15.73 8.31
CA HIS A 119 -7.49 -16.57 8.14
C HIS A 119 -7.82 -16.90 6.69
N ILE A 120 -7.36 -16.08 5.73
CA ILE A 120 -7.77 -16.19 4.32
C ILE A 120 -6.53 -16.15 3.43
N GLN A 121 -6.18 -17.29 2.84
CA GLN A 121 -4.99 -17.41 1.98
C GLN A 121 -5.06 -16.51 0.75
N VAL A 122 -6.25 -16.35 0.16
CA VAL A 122 -6.45 -15.47 -1.01
C VAL A 122 -6.33 -13.97 -0.68
N SER A 123 -6.15 -13.58 0.58
CA SER A 123 -5.96 -12.17 0.95
C SER A 123 -4.70 -11.56 0.31
N HIS A 124 -3.66 -12.34 0.01
CA HIS A 124 -2.45 -11.83 -0.65
C HIS A 124 -2.70 -11.38 -2.11
N PRO A 125 -3.25 -12.21 -3.01
CA PRO A 125 -3.61 -11.75 -4.34
C PRO A 125 -4.75 -10.72 -4.32
N VAL A 126 -5.67 -10.77 -3.37
CA VAL A 126 -6.73 -9.75 -3.23
C VAL A 126 -6.16 -8.39 -2.82
N PHE A 127 -5.16 -8.37 -1.92
CA PHE A 127 -4.39 -7.17 -1.60
C PHE A 127 -3.70 -6.58 -2.83
N ALA A 128 -3.04 -7.42 -3.63
CA ALA A 128 -2.39 -6.95 -4.86
C ALA A 128 -3.41 -6.43 -5.88
N GLY A 129 -4.54 -7.13 -6.05
CA GLY A 129 -5.51 -6.83 -7.09
C GLY A 129 -6.15 -5.44 -6.97
N TYR A 130 -6.42 -4.93 -5.77
CA TYR A 130 -7.01 -3.60 -5.65
C TYR A 130 -6.01 -2.49 -6.04
N HIS A 131 -4.72 -2.71 -5.78
CA HIS A 131 -3.67 -1.80 -6.26
C HIS A 131 -3.58 -1.83 -7.79
N ILE A 132 -3.78 -3.00 -8.41
CA ILE A 132 -3.84 -3.11 -9.87
C ILE A 132 -5.00 -2.30 -10.44
N VAL A 133 -6.14 -2.21 -9.75
CA VAL A 133 -7.26 -1.34 -10.19
C VAL A 133 -6.83 0.13 -10.21
N VAL A 134 -6.08 0.60 -9.21
CA VAL A 134 -5.53 1.97 -9.17
C VAL A 134 -4.51 2.17 -10.30
N LEU A 135 -3.53 1.27 -10.39
CA LEU A 135 -2.40 1.36 -11.32
C LEU A 135 -2.78 1.08 -12.77
N TYR A 136 -3.93 0.46 -13.03
CA TYR A 136 -4.41 0.14 -14.37
C TYR A 136 -4.44 1.36 -15.27
N SER A 137 -4.70 2.54 -14.71
CA SER A 137 -4.76 3.80 -15.46
C SER A 137 -3.37 4.34 -15.86
N LEU A 138 -2.32 3.98 -15.12
CA LEU A 138 -0.94 4.48 -15.30
C LEU A 138 -0.03 3.52 -16.06
N LEU A 139 -0.19 2.21 -15.86
CA LEU A 139 0.76 1.19 -16.31
C LEU A 139 0.26 0.42 -17.55
N ASN A 140 1.20 -0.06 -18.34
CA ASN A 140 0.95 -1.05 -19.39
C ASN A 140 0.76 -2.47 -18.80
N ILE A 141 0.29 -3.41 -19.62
CA ILE A 141 -0.03 -4.78 -19.16
C ILE A 141 1.18 -5.48 -18.51
N PRO A 142 2.40 -5.47 -19.09
CA PRO A 142 3.58 -6.02 -18.43
C PRO A 142 3.87 -5.39 -17.05
N GLY A 143 3.74 -4.07 -16.94
CA GLY A 143 3.87 -3.35 -15.68
C GLY A 143 2.85 -3.80 -14.62
N LEU A 144 1.59 -3.98 -15.01
CA LEU A 144 0.54 -4.47 -14.11
C LEU A 144 0.82 -5.90 -13.62
N ILE A 145 1.26 -6.80 -14.50
CA ILE A 145 1.63 -8.17 -14.13
C ILE A 145 2.79 -8.15 -13.14
N LEU A 146 3.82 -7.35 -13.41
CA LEU A 146 4.97 -7.18 -12.51
C LEU A 146 4.53 -6.68 -11.13
N CYS A 147 3.75 -5.60 -11.06
CA CYS A 147 3.22 -5.06 -9.81
C CYS A 147 2.38 -6.10 -9.05
N PHE A 148 1.54 -6.87 -9.74
CA PHE A 148 0.70 -7.88 -9.10
C PHE A 148 1.53 -8.97 -8.42
N VAL A 149 2.56 -9.48 -9.11
CA VAL A 149 3.49 -10.48 -8.58
C VAL A 149 4.27 -9.91 -7.39
N VAL A 150 4.81 -8.69 -7.53
CA VAL A 150 5.56 -8.02 -6.46
C VAL A 150 4.68 -7.82 -5.22
N PHE A 151 3.50 -7.22 -5.36
CA PHE A 151 2.61 -6.94 -4.23
C PHE A 151 2.09 -8.21 -3.54
N THR A 152 1.77 -9.26 -4.30
CA THR A 152 1.38 -10.56 -3.73
C THR A 152 2.53 -11.17 -2.93
N THR A 153 3.75 -11.09 -3.46
CA THR A 153 4.96 -11.61 -2.82
C THR A 153 5.28 -10.82 -1.55
N VAL A 154 5.28 -9.49 -1.60
CA VAL A 154 5.53 -8.60 -0.46
C VAL A 154 4.49 -8.84 0.64
N SER A 155 3.20 -8.93 0.28
CA SER A 155 2.13 -9.23 1.23
C SER A 155 2.35 -10.57 1.96
N SER A 156 2.84 -11.58 1.23
CA SER A 156 3.20 -12.90 1.77
C SER A 156 4.44 -12.83 2.68
N ILE A 157 5.46 -12.06 2.28
CA ILE A 157 6.67 -11.83 3.08
C ILE A 157 6.31 -11.15 4.40
N TRP A 158 5.50 -10.10 4.39
CA TRP A 158 5.06 -9.41 5.61
C TRP A 158 4.27 -10.32 6.56
N TYR A 159 3.45 -11.23 6.03
CA TYR A 159 2.79 -12.24 6.86
C TYR A 159 3.80 -13.18 7.53
N ARG A 160 4.81 -13.65 6.78
CA ARG A 160 5.89 -14.49 7.33
C ARG A 160 6.74 -13.73 8.35
N MET A 161 7.04 -12.45 8.12
CA MET A 161 7.71 -11.58 9.09
C MET A 161 6.89 -11.53 10.38
N THR A 162 5.59 -11.23 10.27
CA THR A 162 4.67 -11.18 11.42
C THR A 162 4.69 -12.48 12.23
N LYS A 163 4.60 -13.63 11.55
CA LYS A 163 4.65 -14.95 12.21
C LYS A 163 6.00 -15.24 12.88
N ARG A 164 7.11 -14.80 12.29
CA ARG A 164 8.46 -15.01 12.84
C ARG A 164 8.82 -14.10 14.01
N THR A 165 8.20 -12.93 14.09
CA THR A 165 8.47 -11.92 15.13
C THR A 165 7.35 -11.79 16.15
N ASP A 166 6.22 -12.47 15.95
CA ASP A 166 4.99 -12.30 16.74
C ASP A 166 4.59 -10.82 16.89
N SER A 167 4.76 -10.04 15.82
CA SER A 167 4.65 -8.58 15.84
C SER A 167 4.47 -7.99 14.45
N LEU A 168 3.71 -6.89 14.36
CA LEU A 168 3.54 -6.10 13.13
C LEU A 168 4.63 -5.04 12.92
N ALA A 169 5.59 -4.89 13.82
CA ALA A 169 6.61 -3.84 13.72
C ALA A 169 7.50 -3.99 12.47
N ALA A 170 8.00 -5.20 12.19
CA ALA A 170 8.82 -5.46 11.00
C ALA A 170 8.09 -5.18 9.67
N PRO A 171 6.89 -5.73 9.42
CA PRO A 171 6.16 -5.41 8.19
C PRO A 171 5.71 -3.94 8.14
N LEU A 172 5.39 -3.30 9.27
CA LEU A 172 5.06 -1.87 9.30
C LEU A 172 6.24 -1.00 8.88
N VAL A 173 7.42 -1.19 9.48
CA VAL A 173 8.62 -0.43 9.11
C VAL A 173 8.99 -0.69 7.66
N SER A 174 8.90 -1.95 7.20
CA SER A 174 9.10 -2.29 5.79
C SER A 174 8.13 -1.56 4.87
N HIS A 175 6.86 -1.47 5.23
CA HIS A 175 5.83 -0.78 4.46
C HIS A 175 6.09 0.73 4.39
N ILE A 176 6.38 1.36 5.54
CA ILE A 176 6.75 2.77 5.63
C ILE A 176 7.93 3.10 4.72
N LEU A 177 9.00 2.29 4.75
CA LEU A 177 10.19 2.50 3.94
C LEU A 177 9.90 2.37 2.43
N ALA A 178 9.04 1.42 2.05
CA ALA A 178 8.63 1.26 0.67
C ALA A 178 7.84 2.48 0.19
N ASP A 179 6.80 2.87 0.92
CA ASP A 179 5.88 3.94 0.51
C ASP A 179 6.56 5.31 0.47
N LEU A 180 7.41 5.60 1.46
CA LEU A 180 8.24 6.81 1.45
C LEU A 180 9.16 6.82 0.23
N GLY A 181 9.80 5.68 -0.07
CA GLY A 181 10.64 5.54 -1.26
C GLY A 181 9.86 5.82 -2.55
N LEU A 182 8.67 5.23 -2.69
CA LEU A 182 7.81 5.40 -3.87
C LEU A 182 7.35 6.85 -4.04
N ILE A 183 6.90 7.51 -2.97
CA ILE A 183 6.43 8.90 -3.04
C ILE A 183 7.57 9.87 -3.29
N LEU A 184 8.73 9.67 -2.67
CA LEU A 184 9.90 10.50 -2.97
C LEU A 184 10.35 10.33 -4.42
N ALA A 185 10.32 9.10 -4.95
CA ALA A 185 10.59 8.86 -6.36
C ALA A 185 9.57 9.53 -7.29
N ALA A 186 8.28 9.47 -6.94
CA ALA A 186 7.22 10.16 -7.68
C ALA A 186 7.41 11.69 -7.61
N TRP A 187 7.71 12.24 -6.44
CA TRP A 187 7.99 13.66 -6.23
C TRP A 187 9.15 14.18 -7.09
N LEU A 188 10.22 13.38 -7.24
CA LEU A 188 11.37 13.75 -8.07
C LEU A 188 11.09 13.69 -9.58
N LYS A 189 10.00 13.04 -9.99
CA LYS A 189 9.56 12.91 -11.39
C LYS A 189 8.52 13.96 -11.80
N VAL A 190 8.04 14.80 -10.86
CA VAL A 190 6.98 15.80 -11.04
C VAL A 190 7.51 17.20 -10.77
#